data_AF-A0AAU9JMM4-F1
#
_entry.id   AF-A0AAU9JMM4-F1
#
_cell.length_a   1.000
_cell.length_b   1.000
_cell.length_c   1.000
_cell.angle_alpha   90.00
_cell.angle_beta   90.00
_cell.angle_gamma   90.00
#
_symmetry.space_group_name_H-M   'P 1'
#
loop_
_entity.id
_entity.type
_entity.pdbx_description
1 polymer ?
#
loop_
_entity_poly.entity_id
_entity_poly.type
_entity_poly.pdbx_seq_one_letter_code
_entity_poly.pdbx_strand_id
1 'polypeptide(L)'
;MNPIIGTPIYQNIPTRARSNRSIDPFLNNSAKTLLSPEPKTTMFISEKERFERDFAAEERRRRELENQRKMEAFNKRRENAINREINRWESLNQDYAKSIEKLEIRRSKWKNGQKNNPSEAFNPITLDYDPTDQGEYLKRKDDLAKQRAMMRLYNLDAKRNSAFNILNGAPRQGPPLPSFYL
;
A
#
# COMPACT_ATOMS: atom_id res chain seq x y z
N MET A 1 -2.20 -18.20 8.20
CA MET A 1 -1.06 -19.03 8.64
C MET A 1 -1.05 -19.00 10.16
N ASN A 2 -1.28 -20.14 10.81
CA ASN A 2 -0.99 -20.40 12.22
C ASN A 2 -0.62 -21.89 12.29
N PRO A 3 0.58 -22.28 12.75
CA PRO A 3 0.96 -23.67 12.82
C PRO A 3 0.43 -24.33 14.11
N ILE A 4 -0.18 -25.50 13.96
CA ILE A 4 -0.54 -26.42 15.05
C ILE A 4 0.69 -27.29 15.30
N ILE A 5 1.38 -27.07 16.42
CA ILE A 5 2.44 -27.96 16.92
C ILE A 5 1.82 -28.79 18.03
N GLY A 6 1.68 -30.10 17.78
CA GLY A 6 1.28 -31.08 18.78
C GLY A 6 2.46 -31.52 19.64
N THR A 7 2.23 -31.60 20.95
CA THR A 7 3.08 -32.34 21.89
C THR A 7 2.21 -33.32 22.68
N PRO A 8 2.57 -34.61 22.79
CA PRO A 8 1.84 -35.55 23.62
C PRO A 8 2.34 -35.49 25.07
N ILE A 9 1.45 -35.19 26.01
CA ILE A 9 1.71 -35.30 27.45
C ILE A 9 1.35 -36.72 27.89
N TYR A 10 2.35 -37.57 28.11
CA TYR A 10 2.19 -38.83 28.84
C TYR A 10 2.14 -38.53 30.35
N GLN A 11 1.00 -38.76 31.00
CA GLN A 11 0.92 -38.80 32.47
C GLN A 11 0.81 -40.24 32.96
N ASN A 12 1.76 -40.65 33.79
CA ASN A 12 1.82 -41.93 34.48
C ASN A 12 0.64 -42.08 35.47
N ILE A 13 -0.14 -43.15 35.33
CA ILE A 13 -1.20 -43.51 36.28
C ILE A 13 -0.67 -44.62 37.21
N PRO A 14 -0.60 -44.42 38.54
CA PRO A 14 -0.18 -45.48 39.45
C PRO A 14 -1.26 -46.56 39.61
N THR A 15 -0.87 -47.82 39.40
CA THR A 15 -1.72 -49.01 39.58
C THR A 15 -1.97 -49.29 41.07
N ARG A 16 -3.23 -49.22 41.51
CA ARG A 16 -3.65 -49.54 42.88
C ARG A 16 -3.73 -51.06 43.07
N ALA A 17 -3.05 -51.59 44.08
CA ALA A 17 -3.06 -53.01 44.45
C ALA A 17 -4.46 -53.52 44.82
N ARG A 18 -4.85 -54.69 44.30
CA ARG A 18 -6.12 -55.38 44.61
C ARG A 18 -6.05 -56.02 45.99
N SER A 19 -6.85 -55.54 46.93
CA SER A 19 -7.17 -56.28 48.17
C SER A 19 -8.23 -57.34 47.88
N ASN A 20 -7.93 -58.61 48.11
CA ASN A 20 -8.89 -59.71 48.04
C ASN A 20 -9.95 -59.53 49.13
N ARG A 21 -11.20 -59.21 48.75
CA ARG A 21 -12.36 -59.29 49.65
C ARG A 21 -13.06 -60.63 49.42
N SER A 22 -13.34 -61.33 50.51
CA SER A 22 -14.18 -62.52 50.56
C SER A 22 -15.54 -62.24 49.89
N ILE A 23 -16.00 -63.19 49.07
CA ILE A 23 -17.26 -63.10 48.35
C ILE A 23 -18.38 -63.49 49.32
N ASP A 24 -19.22 -62.53 49.68
CA ASP A 24 -20.44 -62.78 50.46
C ASP A 24 -21.45 -63.56 49.59
N PRO A 25 -22.07 -64.65 50.09
CA PRO A 25 -22.89 -65.55 49.28
C PRO A 25 -24.28 -64.99 48.91
N PHE A 26 -24.58 -63.72 49.20
CA PHE A 26 -25.86 -63.06 48.88
C PHE A 26 -25.81 -62.17 47.63
N LEU A 27 -24.68 -62.11 46.91
CA LEU A 27 -24.44 -61.20 45.78
C LEU A 27 -24.88 -61.73 44.40
N ASN A 28 -25.72 -62.76 44.32
CA ASN A 28 -26.15 -63.34 43.04
C ASN A 28 -27.33 -62.61 42.35
N ASN A 29 -27.79 -61.47 42.88
CA ASN A 29 -28.89 -60.70 42.27
C ASN A 29 -28.47 -59.36 41.63
N SER A 30 -27.22 -58.89 41.79
CA SER A 30 -26.80 -57.54 41.35
C SER A 30 -26.54 -57.41 39.84
N ALA A 31 -26.18 -58.50 39.16
CA ALA A 31 -25.91 -58.46 37.72
C ALA A 31 -27.19 -58.20 36.89
N LYS A 32 -28.35 -58.68 37.34
CA LYS A 32 -29.64 -58.41 36.68
C LYS A 32 -30.10 -56.95 36.87
N THR A 33 -29.80 -56.35 38.01
CA THR A 33 -30.20 -54.96 38.33
C THR A 33 -29.43 -53.92 37.52
N LEU A 34 -28.22 -54.24 37.05
CA LEU A 34 -27.42 -53.34 36.20
C LEU A 34 -27.86 -53.36 34.73
N LEU A 35 -28.33 -54.50 34.21
CA LEU A 35 -28.82 -54.61 32.84
C LEU A 35 -30.30 -54.21 32.70
N SER A 36 -31.08 -54.26 33.77
CA SER A 36 -32.49 -53.84 33.81
C SER A 36 -32.78 -53.12 35.13
N PRO A 37 -32.49 -51.80 35.22
CA PRO A 37 -32.76 -51.02 36.42
C PRO A 37 -34.24 -51.06 36.79
N GLU A 38 -34.55 -51.00 38.09
CA GLU A 38 -35.95 -50.99 38.55
C GLU A 38 -36.64 -49.64 38.24
N PRO A 39 -37.95 -49.63 37.97
CA PRO A 39 -38.69 -48.43 37.53
C PRO A 39 -38.64 -47.21 38.46
N LYS A 40 -38.26 -47.43 39.72
CA LYS A 40 -38.13 -46.38 40.74
C LYS A 40 -36.71 -45.79 40.84
N THR A 41 -35.75 -46.35 40.11
CA THR A 41 -34.36 -45.90 40.14
C THR A 41 -34.14 -44.79 39.12
N THR A 42 -33.23 -43.86 39.40
CA THR A 42 -32.84 -42.78 38.48
C THR A 42 -32.19 -43.27 37.19
N MET A 43 -31.70 -44.52 37.17
CA MET A 43 -31.13 -45.17 36.00
C MET A 43 -32.19 -45.84 35.12
N PHE A 44 -33.45 -45.91 35.55
CA PHE A 44 -34.52 -46.48 34.76
C PHE A 44 -34.99 -45.49 33.70
N ILE A 45 -34.95 -45.95 32.46
CA ILE A 45 -35.47 -45.26 31.30
C ILE A 45 -36.57 -46.14 30.74
N SER A 46 -37.75 -45.57 30.49
CA SER A 46 -38.83 -46.35 29.91
C SER A 46 -38.44 -46.80 28.50
N GLU A 47 -38.89 -47.98 28.05
CA GLU A 47 -38.55 -48.50 26.72
C GLU A 47 -39.01 -47.57 25.58
N LYS A 48 -40.01 -46.71 25.85
CA LYS A 48 -40.49 -45.67 24.93
C LYS A 48 -39.53 -44.48 24.81
N GLU A 49 -38.74 -44.21 25.83
CA GLU A 49 -37.74 -43.12 25.89
C GLU A 49 -36.33 -43.64 25.56
N ARG A 50 -36.14 -44.96 25.63
CA ARG A 50 -34.87 -45.64 25.30
C ARG A 50 -34.49 -45.50 23.83
N PHE A 51 -35.49 -45.43 22.95
CA PHE A 51 -35.29 -45.30 21.51
C PHE A 51 -35.97 -44.03 20.99
N GLU A 52 -35.21 -43.20 20.28
CA GLU A 52 -35.77 -42.06 19.56
C GLU A 52 -36.73 -42.56 18.46
N ARG A 53 -38.02 -42.27 18.64
CA ARG A 53 -39.07 -42.76 17.73
C ARG A 53 -39.00 -42.15 16.32
N ASP A 54 -38.40 -40.97 16.19
CA ASP A 54 -38.39 -40.19 14.95
C ASP A 54 -36.98 -40.06 14.34
N PHE A 55 -36.18 -41.13 14.38
CA PHE A 55 -34.88 -41.19 13.69
C PHE A 55 -34.98 -40.72 12.22
N ALA A 56 -36.06 -41.08 11.52
CA ALA A 56 -36.29 -40.67 10.15
C ALA A 56 -36.43 -39.14 9.98
N ALA A 57 -37.01 -38.45 10.96
CA ALA A 57 -37.17 -36.99 10.92
C ALA A 57 -35.85 -36.28 11.26
N GLU A 58 -35.09 -36.79 12.23
CA GLU A 58 -33.77 -36.26 12.58
C GLU A 58 -32.77 -36.43 11.42
N GLU A 59 -32.74 -37.62 10.82
CA GLU A 59 -31.88 -37.94 9.66
C GLU A 59 -32.25 -37.08 8.44
N ARG A 60 -33.54 -36.78 8.24
CA ARG A 60 -33.99 -35.84 7.22
C ARG A 60 -33.44 -34.44 7.47
N ARG A 61 -33.56 -33.92 8.69
CA ARG A 61 -33.02 -32.60 9.08
C ARG A 61 -31.50 -32.55 8.88
N ARG A 62 -30.78 -33.62 9.22
CA ARG A 62 -29.32 -33.71 9.02
C ARG A 62 -28.96 -33.55 7.54
N ARG A 63 -29.66 -34.25 6.64
CA ARG A 63 -29.42 -34.13 5.19
C ARG A 63 -29.82 -32.78 4.63
N GLU A 64 -30.93 -32.22 5.09
CA GLU A 64 -31.35 -30.87 4.70
C GLU A 64 -30.31 -29.82 5.07
N LEU A 65 -29.77 -29.90 6.29
CA LEU A 65 -28.74 -28.98 6.78
C LEU A 65 -27.41 -29.16 6.02
N GLU A 66 -27.03 -30.40 5.69
CA GLU A 66 -25.86 -30.64 4.84
C GLU A 66 -26.07 -30.08 3.42
N ASN A 67 -27.27 -30.26 2.85
CA ASN A 67 -27.61 -29.74 1.53
C ASN A 67 -27.61 -28.20 1.53
N GLN A 68 -28.18 -27.57 2.56
CA GLN A 68 -28.15 -26.12 2.75
C GLN A 68 -26.71 -25.60 2.80
N ARG A 69 -25.83 -26.22 3.59
CA ARG A 69 -24.41 -25.85 3.65
C ARG A 69 -23.72 -25.95 2.29
N LYS A 70 -24.04 -26.99 1.51
CA LYS A 70 -23.50 -27.16 0.14
C LYS A 70 -24.00 -26.05 -0.79
N MET A 71 -25.30 -25.73 -0.73
CA MET A 71 -25.90 -24.66 -1.53
C MET A 71 -25.35 -23.28 -1.16
N GLU A 72 -25.20 -22.98 0.12
CA GLU A 72 -24.58 -21.75 0.60
C GLU A 72 -23.14 -21.62 0.14
N ALA A 73 -22.35 -22.69 0.25
CA ALA A 73 -20.96 -22.69 -0.21
C ALA A 73 -20.87 -22.47 -1.72
N PHE A 74 -21.78 -23.06 -2.50
CA PHE A 74 -21.87 -22.85 -3.95
C PHE A 74 -22.26 -21.42 -4.29
N ASN A 75 -23.31 -20.89 -3.66
CA ASN A 75 -23.78 -19.52 -3.88
C ASN A 75 -22.70 -18.50 -3.53
N LYS A 76 -22.02 -18.67 -2.39
CA LYS A 76 -20.90 -17.80 -2.00
C LYS A 76 -19.76 -17.83 -3.01
N ARG A 77 -19.42 -19.01 -3.56
CA ARG A 77 -18.39 -19.11 -4.63
C ARG A 77 -18.84 -18.38 -5.89
N ARG A 78 -20.12 -18.52 -6.28
CA ARG A 78 -20.70 -17.85 -7.43
C ARG A 78 -20.71 -16.33 -7.26
N GLU A 79 -21.18 -15.84 -6.12
CA GLU A 79 -21.18 -14.41 -5.78
C GLU A 79 -19.76 -13.82 -5.81
N ASN A 80 -18.79 -14.53 -5.22
CA ASN A 80 -17.39 -14.09 -5.27
C ASN A 80 -16.84 -14.02 -6.69
N ALA A 81 -17.21 -14.95 -7.58
CA ALA A 81 -16.79 -14.91 -8.97
C ALA A 81 -17.42 -13.71 -9.70
N ILE A 82 -18.71 -13.46 -9.48
CA ILE A 82 -19.44 -12.31 -10.06
C ILE A 82 -18.81 -11.00 -9.57
N ASN A 83 -18.57 -10.85 -8.27
CA ASN A 83 -18.01 -9.63 -7.69
C ASN A 83 -16.60 -9.34 -8.21
N ARG A 84 -15.77 -10.38 -8.41
CA ARG A 84 -14.45 -10.22 -9.04
C ARG A 84 -14.56 -9.68 -10.46
N GLU A 85 -15.52 -10.20 -11.23
CA GLU A 85 -15.72 -9.76 -12.61
C GLU A 85 -16.26 -8.32 -12.67
N ILE A 86 -17.22 -7.97 -11.80
CA ILE A 86 -17.72 -6.58 -11.66
C ILE A 86 -16.55 -5.64 -11.38
N ASN A 87 -15.75 -5.92 -10.35
CA ASN A 87 -14.60 -5.08 -9.99
C ASN A 87 -13.59 -4.95 -11.13
N ARG A 88 -13.37 -6.02 -11.89
CA ARG A 88 -12.50 -6.02 -13.08
C ARG A 88 -13.04 -5.08 -14.16
N TRP A 89 -14.34 -5.17 -14.48
CA TRP A 89 -14.98 -4.30 -15.46
C TRP A 89 -15.00 -2.84 -15.03
N GLU A 90 -15.26 -2.58 -13.75
CA GLU A 90 -15.19 -1.23 -13.19
C GLU A 90 -13.79 -0.63 -13.33
N SER A 91 -12.74 -1.39 -13.00
CA SER A 91 -11.35 -0.96 -13.16
C SER A 91 -11.04 -0.64 -14.64
N LEU A 92 -11.45 -1.51 -15.56
CA LEU A 92 -11.24 -1.30 -17.00
C LEU A 92 -11.97 -0.03 -17.49
N ASN A 93 -13.20 0.19 -17.06
CA ASN A 93 -13.98 1.38 -17.42
C ASN A 93 -13.34 2.66 -16.88
N GLN A 94 -12.85 2.64 -15.64
CA GLN A 94 -12.13 3.76 -15.05
C GLN A 94 -10.84 4.08 -15.80
N ASP A 95 -10.06 3.06 -16.16
CA ASP A 95 -8.82 3.25 -16.91
C ASP A 95 -9.08 3.78 -18.32
N TYR A 96 -10.14 3.29 -18.97
CA TYR A 96 -10.62 3.80 -20.25
C TYR A 96 -11.03 5.26 -20.16
N ALA A 97 -11.82 5.64 -19.15
CA ALA A 97 -12.24 7.03 -18.91
C ALA A 97 -11.03 7.96 -18.70
N LYS A 98 -10.07 7.57 -17.86
CA LYS A 98 -8.80 8.30 -17.66
C LYS A 98 -8.01 8.44 -18.96
N SER A 99 -8.01 7.42 -19.82
CA SER A 99 -7.30 7.46 -21.10
C SER A 99 -7.91 8.47 -22.06
N ILE A 100 -9.25 8.54 -22.12
CA ILE A 100 -9.99 9.53 -22.92
C ILE A 100 -9.69 10.94 -22.40
N GLU A 101 -9.81 11.16 -21.08
CA GLU A 101 -9.53 12.45 -20.46
C GLU A 101 -8.10 12.93 -20.80
N LYS A 102 -7.10 12.04 -20.70
CA LYS A 102 -5.72 12.34 -21.11
C LYS A 102 -5.62 12.75 -22.58
N LEU A 103 -6.35 12.09 -23.48
CA LEU A 103 -6.38 12.42 -24.90
C LEU A 103 -7.05 13.78 -25.15
N GLU A 104 -8.14 14.08 -24.45
CA GLU A 104 -8.82 15.37 -24.53
C GLU A 104 -7.95 16.52 -24.00
N ILE A 105 -7.25 16.30 -22.88
CA ILE A 105 -6.28 17.26 -22.34
C ILE A 105 -5.14 17.48 -23.34
N ARG A 106 -4.61 16.43 -23.98
CA ARG A 106 -3.58 16.58 -25.02
C ARG A 106 -4.09 17.30 -26.26
N ARG A 107 -5.34 17.04 -26.67
CA ARG A 107 -5.99 17.68 -27.82
C ARG A 107 -6.21 19.17 -27.57
N SER A 108 -6.74 19.52 -26.39
CA SER A 108 -6.98 20.92 -26.00
C SER A 108 -5.69 21.69 -25.76
N LYS A 109 -4.72 21.09 -25.06
CA LYS A 109 -3.39 21.66 -24.84
C LYS A 109 -2.44 21.28 -25.97
N TRP A 110 -2.80 21.65 -27.20
CA TRP A 110 -1.98 21.39 -28.38
C TRP A 110 -0.60 22.08 -28.26
N LYS A 111 0.37 21.35 -27.72
CA LYS A 111 1.77 21.78 -27.57
C LYS A 111 2.70 21.11 -28.58
N ASN A 112 2.21 20.13 -29.34
CA ASN A 112 3.01 19.47 -30.37
C ASN A 112 3.32 20.46 -31.49
N GLY A 113 4.61 20.76 -31.67
CA GLY A 113 5.09 21.73 -32.66
C GLY A 113 5.26 23.16 -32.14
N GLN A 114 4.91 23.43 -30.88
CA GLN A 114 5.38 24.67 -30.24
C GLN A 114 6.88 24.58 -29.99
N LYS A 115 7.59 25.69 -30.21
CA LYS A 115 9.02 25.78 -29.89
C LYS A 115 9.19 25.55 -28.39
N ASN A 116 10.20 24.77 -27.99
CA ASN A 116 10.59 24.69 -26.59
C ASN A 116 11.13 26.06 -26.18
N ASN A 117 10.37 26.80 -25.38
CA ASN A 117 10.84 28.07 -24.86
C ASN A 117 12.02 27.80 -23.90
N PRO A 118 13.16 28.49 -24.08
CA PRO A 118 14.27 28.39 -23.12
C PRO A 118 13.81 28.87 -21.73
N SER A 119 14.50 28.40 -20.68
CA SER A 119 14.21 28.77 -19.30
C SER A 119 14.50 30.24 -18.97
N GLU A 120 15.29 30.91 -19.82
CA GLU A 120 15.66 32.31 -19.70
C GLU A 120 15.17 33.08 -20.92
N ALA A 121 14.82 34.35 -20.73
CA ALA A 121 14.34 35.26 -21.77
C ALA A 121 15.49 35.79 -22.65
N PHE A 122 16.31 34.86 -23.15
CA PHE A 122 17.47 35.11 -24.00
C PHE A 122 17.50 34.10 -25.15
N ASN A 123 17.67 34.60 -26.37
CA ASN A 123 17.73 33.78 -27.56
C ASN A 123 19.19 33.49 -27.93
N PRO A 124 19.68 32.25 -27.76
CA PRO A 124 21.07 31.91 -28.03
C PRO A 124 21.44 31.94 -29.52
N ILE A 125 20.45 31.97 -30.43
CA ILE A 125 20.70 32.01 -31.87
C ILE A 125 20.88 33.45 -32.34
N THR A 126 19.98 34.36 -31.95
CA THR A 126 20.09 35.78 -32.32
C THR A 126 21.01 36.57 -31.39
N LEU A 127 21.35 36.01 -30.22
CA LEU A 127 22.10 36.67 -29.15
C LEU A 127 21.38 37.91 -28.58
N ASP A 128 20.07 37.95 -28.75
CA ASP A 128 19.21 39.03 -28.27
C ASP A 128 18.39 38.59 -27.07
N TYR A 129 18.10 39.54 -26.18
CA TYR A 129 17.10 39.38 -25.13
C TYR A 129 15.69 39.43 -25.74
N ASP A 130 14.77 38.66 -25.19
CA ASP A 130 13.39 38.69 -25.66
C ASP A 130 12.74 40.06 -25.39
N PRO A 131 11.84 40.55 -26.27
CA PRO A 131 11.11 41.81 -26.08
C PRO A 131 9.97 41.64 -25.07
N THR A 132 10.29 41.14 -23.89
CA THR A 132 9.38 40.92 -22.76
C THR A 132 9.96 41.54 -21.51
N ASP A 133 9.13 41.83 -20.51
CA ASP A 133 9.58 42.38 -19.22
C ASP A 133 10.66 41.50 -18.55
N GLN A 134 10.58 40.18 -18.75
CA GLN A 134 11.58 39.23 -18.26
C GLN A 134 12.92 39.38 -18.97
N GLY A 135 12.90 39.59 -20.30
CA GLY A 135 14.09 39.86 -21.09
C GLY A 135 14.74 41.18 -20.71
N GLU A 136 13.95 42.22 -20.48
CA GLU A 136 14.47 43.52 -20.01
C GLU A 136 15.07 43.41 -18.60
N TYR A 137 14.41 42.68 -17.69
CA TYR A 137 14.94 42.41 -16.35
C TYR A 137 16.29 41.68 -16.41
N LEU A 138 16.39 40.64 -17.25
CA LEU A 138 17.63 39.88 -17.43
C LEU A 138 18.75 40.79 -18.00
N LYS A 139 18.44 41.60 -19.01
CA LYS A 139 19.37 42.58 -19.56
C LYS A 139 19.89 43.55 -18.50
N ARG A 140 19.01 44.14 -17.70
CA ARG A 140 19.40 45.06 -16.61
C ARG A 140 20.31 44.35 -15.59
N LYS A 141 20.02 43.10 -15.24
CA LYS A 141 20.85 42.31 -14.31
C LYS A 141 22.26 42.06 -14.88
N ASP A 142 22.36 41.71 -16.14
CA ASP A 142 23.64 41.48 -16.81
C ASP A 142 24.43 42.78 -16.97
N ASP A 143 23.77 43.89 -17.28
CA ASP A 143 24.40 45.21 -17.38
C ASP A 143 24.93 45.67 -16.02
N LEU A 144 24.20 45.43 -14.93
CA LEU A 144 24.70 45.65 -13.57
C LEU A 144 25.89 44.75 -13.22
N ALA A 145 25.89 43.49 -13.67
CA ALA A 145 27.01 42.58 -13.46
C ALA A 145 28.26 43.05 -14.22
N LYS A 146 28.11 43.46 -15.48
CA LYS A 146 29.18 44.08 -16.30
C LYS A 146 29.71 45.35 -15.63
N GLN A 147 28.82 46.21 -15.13
CA GLN A 147 29.21 47.42 -14.42
C GLN A 147 30.06 47.12 -13.17
N ARG A 148 29.62 46.17 -12.33
CA ARG A 148 30.37 45.76 -11.14
C ARG A 148 31.74 45.18 -11.50
N ALA A 149 31.82 44.40 -12.58
CA ALA A 149 33.07 43.87 -13.08
C ALA A 149 34.03 44.99 -13.53
N MET A 150 33.53 45.99 -14.25
CA MET A 150 34.32 47.14 -14.68
C MET A 150 34.79 48.01 -13.51
N MET A 151 33.92 48.29 -12.53
CA MET A 151 34.31 49.02 -11.32
C MET A 151 35.36 48.25 -10.51
N ARG A 152 35.24 46.92 -10.43
CA ARG A 152 36.24 46.07 -9.79
C ARG A 152 37.56 46.13 -10.56
N LEU A 153 37.53 46.09 -11.89
CA LEU A 153 38.71 46.21 -12.74
C LEU A 153 39.41 47.54 -12.47
N TYR A 154 38.69 48.65 -12.51
CA TYR A 154 39.22 49.98 -12.20
C TYR A 154 39.85 50.06 -10.80
N ASN A 155 39.15 49.55 -9.78
CA ASN A 155 39.65 49.57 -8.41
C ASN A 155 40.90 48.70 -8.22
N LEU A 156 40.97 47.54 -8.88
CA LEU A 156 42.17 46.70 -8.87
C LEU A 156 43.32 47.40 -9.59
N ASP A 157 43.01 48.05 -10.71
CA ASP A 157 43.97 48.77 -11.52
C ASP A 157 44.65 49.90 -10.74
N ALA A 158 43.83 50.77 -10.14
CA ALA A 158 44.29 51.91 -9.34
C ALA A 158 45.12 51.50 -8.11
N LYS A 159 44.85 50.32 -7.53
CA LYS A 159 45.53 49.86 -6.30
C LYS A 159 46.78 49.04 -6.56
N ARG A 160 46.83 48.27 -7.65
CA ARG A 160 47.89 47.27 -7.88
C ARG A 160 48.88 47.63 -8.96
N ASN A 161 48.58 48.62 -9.80
CA ASN A 161 49.46 49.02 -10.90
C ASN A 161 50.11 50.38 -10.64
N SER A 162 51.30 50.58 -11.23
CA SER A 162 51.98 51.86 -11.23
C SER A 162 51.30 52.85 -12.18
N ALA A 163 51.46 54.15 -11.91
CA ALA A 163 50.91 55.23 -12.74
C ALA A 163 51.54 55.32 -14.16
N PHE A 164 52.59 54.54 -14.42
CA PHE A 164 53.36 54.57 -15.66
C PHE A 164 53.47 53.18 -16.27
N ASN A 165 53.55 53.13 -17.59
CA ASN A 165 53.83 51.92 -18.34
C ASN A 165 55.33 51.57 -18.22
N ILE A 166 55.61 50.33 -17.81
CA ILE A 166 56.97 49.83 -17.56
C ILE A 166 57.86 49.77 -18.83
N LEU A 167 57.27 49.75 -20.03
CA LEU A 167 58.02 49.60 -21.28
C LEU A 167 58.52 50.93 -21.84
N ASN A 168 57.80 52.04 -21.63
CA ASN A 168 58.09 53.33 -22.25
C ASN A 168 58.02 54.53 -21.29
N GLY A 169 57.67 54.32 -20.02
CA GLY A 169 57.57 55.38 -19.01
C GLY A 169 56.41 56.36 -19.20
N ALA A 170 55.57 56.18 -20.21
CA ALA A 170 54.42 57.06 -20.46
C ALA A 170 53.33 56.88 -19.37
N PRO A 171 52.49 57.89 -19.11
CA PRO A 171 51.37 57.76 -18.17
C PRO A 171 50.44 56.63 -18.62
N ARG A 172 50.09 55.76 -17.69
CA ARG A 172 49.27 54.59 -17.96
C ARG A 172 47.82 55.01 -18.12
N GLN A 173 47.18 54.59 -19.22
CA GLN A 173 45.75 54.76 -19.40
C GLN A 173 45.01 53.70 -18.58
N GLY A 174 44.13 54.17 -17.68
CA GLY A 174 43.28 53.28 -16.90
C GLY A 174 42.25 52.57 -17.79
N PRO A 175 41.64 51.48 -17.29
CA PRO A 175 40.54 50.83 -18.00
C PRO A 175 39.38 51.81 -18.22
N PRO A 176 38.66 51.72 -19.35
CA PRO A 176 37.54 52.61 -19.64
C PRO A 176 36.45 52.44 -18.58
N LEU A 177 36.05 53.56 -17.97
CA LEU A 177 34.93 53.57 -17.02
C LEU A 177 33.60 53.47 -17.79
N PRO A 178 32.58 52.78 -17.22
CA PRO A 178 31.27 52.72 -17.84
C PRO A 178 30.63 54.11 -17.91
N SER A 179 30.18 54.50 -19.10
CA SER A 179 29.69 55.84 -19.48
C SER A 179 28.41 56.31 -18.80
N PHE A 180 27.73 55.48 -17.98
CA PHE A 180 26.40 55.80 -17.45
C PHE A 180 26.38 56.82 -16.29
N TYR A 181 27.53 57.44 -15.96
CA TYR A 181 27.69 58.46 -14.90
C TYR A 181 28.37 59.76 -15.39
N LEU A 182 28.45 59.98 -16.71
CA LEU A 182 28.82 61.26 -17.32
C LEU A 182 27.62 61.86 -18.03
#